data_AF-Q8VHP9-F1
#
_entry.id   AF-Q8VHP9-F1
#
_cell.length_a   1.000
_cell.length_b   1.000
_cell.length_c   1.000
_cell.angle_alpha   90.00
_cell.angle_beta   90.00
_cell.angle_gamma   90.00
#
_symmetry.space_group_name_H-M   'P 1'
#
loop_
_entity.id
_entity.type
_entity.pdbx_description
1 polymer ?
#
loop_
_entity_poly.entity_id
_entity_poly.type
_entity_poly.pdbx_seq_one_letter_code
_entity_poly.pdbx_strand_id
1 'polypeptide(L)'
;MNNSSKLCRKTSFPRSNIFCNLVDKIVKRPSLQFLGQWGYHCYEPRIYRTLAKILRYVDLDGFDILLTDYIAFVEKSGHRFELNFNLEFTEICVNTILYWVFARKGNPDFVELLLKKTKDYVQDRSCSLALIWRTFTPVYCPSPLSGITPLLYVAQTRQSNILKILLQYGILEREKNPINIVLTILLYPSRVRIMVDHELIDIQEDAKTCLMLCSRVLSTISVREIETQLSLGRRPIIQNWLDYIPPTRYKDPCELVHLCRITIRTQLLANNMLPNGIFSLLIPTRLQNFLNLES
;
A
#
# COMPACT_ATOMS: atom_id res chain seq x y z
N MET A 1 0.84 -48.04 9.61
CA MET A 1 -0.01 -48.38 8.44
C MET A 1 -0.89 -47.16 8.12
N ASN A 2 -1.08 -46.85 6.84
CA ASN A 2 -1.85 -45.73 6.24
C ASN A 2 -1.17 -44.37 5.99
N ASN A 3 -0.50 -44.30 4.82
CA ASN A 3 -0.82 -43.42 3.69
C ASN A 3 -1.01 -41.91 3.93
N SER A 4 0.08 -41.14 3.84
CA SER A 4 0.04 -39.70 3.53
C SER A 4 1.23 -39.28 2.64
N SER A 5 1.31 -39.84 1.44
CA SER A 5 2.27 -39.39 0.41
C SER A 5 1.57 -39.28 -0.95
N LYS A 6 0.66 -38.31 -1.07
CA LYS A 6 0.07 -37.92 -2.35
C LYS A 6 0.02 -36.40 -2.40
N LEU A 7 1.10 -35.71 -2.78
CA LEU A 7 0.97 -34.36 -3.37
C LEU A 7 2.30 -33.86 -3.93
N CYS A 8 2.63 -34.32 -5.13
CA CYS A 8 3.33 -33.50 -6.12
C CYS A 8 3.01 -34.06 -7.52
N ARG A 9 1.75 -33.89 -7.95
CA ARG A 9 1.39 -34.17 -9.35
C ARG A 9 2.12 -33.13 -10.21
N LYS A 10 3.12 -33.61 -10.97
CA LYS A 10 3.84 -32.88 -12.02
C LYS A 10 2.84 -32.19 -12.95
N THR A 11 2.55 -30.92 -12.69
CA THR A 11 1.86 -30.05 -13.62
C THR A 11 2.90 -29.04 -14.09
N SER A 12 3.31 -29.18 -15.34
CA SER A 12 4.24 -28.29 -16.03
C SER A 12 3.78 -26.85 -15.87
N PHE A 13 4.57 -26.04 -15.18
CA PHE A 13 4.48 -24.59 -15.32
C PHE A 13 5.02 -24.22 -16.70
N PRO A 14 4.53 -23.11 -17.30
CA PRO A 14 5.33 -22.46 -18.33
C PRO A 14 6.68 -22.16 -17.67
N ARG A 15 7.76 -22.72 -18.21
CA ARG A 15 9.13 -22.62 -17.65
C ARG A 15 9.64 -21.16 -17.43
N SER A 16 8.81 -20.15 -17.69
CA SER A 16 9.12 -18.73 -17.59
C SER A 16 8.68 -18.03 -16.29
N ASN A 17 7.66 -18.50 -15.56
CA ASN A 17 7.13 -17.70 -14.43
C ASN A 17 8.07 -17.69 -13.21
N ILE A 18 8.42 -16.49 -12.74
CA ILE A 18 9.42 -16.29 -11.68
C ILE A 18 9.02 -16.96 -10.37
N PHE A 19 7.75 -16.86 -9.95
CA PHE A 19 7.26 -17.40 -8.68
C PHE A 19 7.16 -18.92 -8.71
N CYS A 20 6.73 -19.49 -9.83
CA CYS A 20 6.75 -20.94 -10.05
C CYS A 20 8.18 -21.49 -9.94
N ASN A 21 9.15 -20.80 -10.54
CA ASN A 21 10.56 -21.14 -10.45
C ASN A 21 11.12 -21.01 -9.02
N LEU A 22 10.64 -20.04 -8.24
CA LEU A 22 10.99 -19.90 -6.82
C LEU A 22 10.45 -21.08 -5.99
N VAL A 23 9.19 -21.45 -6.18
CA VAL A 23 8.60 -22.61 -5.50
C VAL A 23 9.33 -23.89 -5.87
N ASP A 24 9.62 -24.11 -7.16
CA ASP A 24 10.39 -25.26 -7.64
C ASP A 24 11.76 -25.38 -6.96
N LYS A 25 12.45 -24.25 -6.72
CA LYS A 25 13.75 -24.22 -6.03
C LYS A 25 13.64 -24.55 -4.54
N ILE A 26 12.48 -24.30 -3.93
CA ILE A 26 12.21 -24.63 -2.52
C ILE A 26 11.87 -26.12 -2.42
N VAL A 27 10.94 -26.61 -3.24
CA VAL A 27 10.42 -27.99 -3.19
C VAL A 27 11.45 -29.02 -3.63
N LYS A 28 12.30 -28.72 -4.63
CA LYS A 28 13.34 -29.66 -5.09
C LYS A 28 14.45 -29.91 -4.07
N ARG A 29 14.46 -29.21 -2.94
CA ARG A 29 15.52 -29.34 -1.96
C ARG A 29 15.30 -30.60 -1.11
N PRO A 30 16.25 -31.55 -1.07
CA PRO A 30 16.09 -32.80 -0.32
C PRO A 30 15.76 -32.58 1.16
N SER A 31 16.26 -31.50 1.75
CA SER A 31 16.01 -31.14 3.15
C SER A 31 14.57 -30.66 3.44
N LEU A 32 13.75 -30.39 2.42
CA LEU A 32 12.40 -29.83 2.54
C LEU A 32 11.32 -30.78 1.98
N GLN A 33 11.63 -32.07 1.84
CA GLN A 33 10.69 -33.08 1.31
C GLN A 33 9.41 -33.22 2.14
N PHE A 34 9.41 -32.75 3.39
CA PHE A 34 8.25 -32.68 4.27
C PHE A 34 7.91 -31.21 4.54
N LEU A 35 7.19 -30.55 3.61
CA LEU A 35 6.80 -29.14 3.72
C LEU A 35 6.10 -28.82 5.05
N GLY A 36 5.31 -29.76 5.61
CA GLY A 36 4.65 -29.60 6.91
C GLY A 36 5.55 -29.68 8.15
N GLN A 37 6.84 -30.00 8.02
CA GLN A 37 7.77 -30.08 9.17
C GLN A 37 8.66 -28.85 9.33
N TRP A 38 8.67 -27.95 8.35
CA TRP A 38 9.58 -26.80 8.36
C TRP A 38 8.79 -25.50 8.35
N GLY A 39 8.91 -24.73 9.43
CA GLY A 39 8.37 -23.38 9.48
C GLY A 39 8.97 -22.48 8.41
N TYR A 40 8.23 -21.44 8.03
CA TYR A 40 8.56 -20.47 6.97
C TYR A 40 10.01 -19.94 7.01
N HIS A 41 10.61 -19.84 8.20
CA HIS A 41 12.00 -19.49 8.44
C HIS A 41 13.02 -20.26 7.57
N CYS A 42 12.70 -21.47 7.13
CA CYS A 42 13.62 -22.31 6.37
C CYS A 42 13.79 -21.86 4.91
N TYR A 43 12.78 -21.20 4.34
CA TYR A 43 12.76 -20.80 2.94
C TYR A 43 12.57 -19.29 2.74
N GLU A 44 12.01 -18.58 3.72
CA GLU A 44 11.80 -17.12 3.70
C GLU A 44 13.07 -16.33 3.32
N PRO A 45 14.26 -16.53 3.94
CA PRO A 45 15.45 -15.75 3.59
C PRO A 45 15.85 -15.89 2.12
N ARG A 46 15.52 -17.03 1.49
CA ARG A 46 15.87 -17.31 0.09
C ARG A 46 14.92 -16.64 -0.87
N ILE A 47 13.61 -16.71 -0.59
CA ILE A 47 12.59 -15.97 -1.35
C ILE A 47 12.91 -14.49 -1.28
N TYR A 48 13.10 -13.97 -0.07
CA TYR A 48 13.43 -12.57 0.15
C TYR A 48 14.69 -12.17 -0.60
N ARG A 49 15.82 -12.88 -0.44
CA ARG A 49 17.07 -12.54 -1.15
C ARG A 49 16.91 -12.53 -2.66
N THR A 50 16.15 -13.48 -3.21
CA THR A 50 15.95 -13.58 -4.66
C THR A 50 15.08 -12.44 -5.18
N LEU A 51 13.92 -12.22 -4.56
CA LEU A 51 13.03 -11.12 -4.93
C LEU A 51 13.68 -9.76 -4.68
N ALA A 52 14.37 -9.57 -3.57
CA ALA A 52 15.10 -8.33 -3.27
C ALA A 52 16.20 -8.05 -4.32
N LYS A 53 16.89 -9.08 -4.83
CA LYS A 53 17.87 -8.90 -5.90
C LYS A 53 17.19 -8.46 -7.21
N ILE A 54 16.04 -9.05 -7.56
CA ILE A 54 15.25 -8.64 -8.73
C ILE A 54 14.77 -7.19 -8.55
N LEU A 55 14.05 -6.92 -7.47
CA LEU A 55 13.42 -5.63 -7.17
C LEU A 55 14.43 -4.49 -7.05
N ARG A 56 15.67 -4.76 -6.64
CA ARG A 56 16.72 -3.74 -6.58
C ARG A 56 17.06 -3.15 -7.96
N TYR A 57 17.10 -3.98 -9.00
CA TYR A 57 17.59 -3.60 -10.33
C TYR A 57 16.50 -3.53 -11.39
N VAL A 58 15.27 -3.95 -11.06
CA VAL A 58 14.15 -3.90 -11.99
C VAL A 58 13.76 -2.46 -12.31
N ASP A 59 13.53 -2.19 -13.59
CA ASP A 59 12.89 -0.99 -14.13
C ASP A 59 11.35 -1.14 -14.10
N LEU A 60 10.63 -0.18 -14.68
CA LEU A 60 9.16 -0.22 -14.68
C LEU A 60 8.60 -1.37 -15.53
N ASP A 61 9.15 -1.62 -16.71
CA ASP A 61 8.70 -2.69 -17.59
C ASP A 61 8.96 -4.07 -16.97
N GLY A 62 10.13 -4.27 -16.38
CA GLY A 62 10.44 -5.50 -15.65
C GLY A 62 9.56 -5.68 -14.40
N PHE A 63 9.16 -4.58 -13.75
CA PHE A 63 8.25 -4.63 -12.61
C PHE A 63 6.82 -4.98 -13.04
N ASP A 64 6.38 -4.50 -14.21
CA ASP A 64 5.12 -4.89 -14.81
C ASP A 64 5.04 -6.40 -15.09
N ILE A 65 6.12 -6.95 -15.64
CA ILE A 65 6.27 -8.39 -15.89
C ILE A 65 6.23 -9.15 -14.55
N LEU A 66 6.96 -8.69 -13.53
CA LEU A 66 6.98 -9.32 -12.21
C LEU A 66 5.58 -9.36 -11.58
N LEU A 67 4.82 -8.26 -11.62
CA LEU A 67 3.46 -8.21 -11.09
C LEU A 67 2.51 -9.12 -11.87
N THR A 68 2.63 -9.13 -13.20
CA THR A 68 1.83 -10.01 -14.07
C THR A 68 2.10 -11.48 -13.74
N ASP A 69 3.37 -11.84 -13.54
CA ASP A 69 3.79 -13.17 -13.13
C ASP A 69 3.25 -13.54 -11.74
N TYR A 70 3.25 -12.59 -10.80
CA TYR A 70 2.72 -12.80 -9.45
C TYR A 70 1.21 -13.06 -9.47
N ILE A 71 0.45 -12.22 -10.18
CA ILE A 71 -1.00 -12.35 -10.32
C ILE A 71 -1.35 -13.71 -10.93
N ALA A 72 -0.72 -14.05 -12.05
CA ALA A 72 -0.93 -15.33 -12.73
C ALA A 72 -0.54 -16.55 -11.86
N PHE A 73 0.48 -16.40 -11.00
CA PHE A 73 0.86 -17.44 -10.04
C PHE A 73 -0.23 -17.65 -9.00
N VAL A 74 -0.68 -16.58 -8.32
CA VAL A 74 -1.69 -16.66 -7.27
C VAL A 74 -2.99 -17.26 -7.80
N GLU A 75 -3.48 -16.77 -8.95
CA GLU A 75 -4.73 -17.25 -9.57
C GLU A 75 -4.67 -18.74 -9.93
N LYS A 76 -3.50 -19.27 -10.30
CA LYS A 76 -3.33 -20.69 -10.69
C LYS A 76 -2.91 -21.60 -9.53
N SER A 77 -2.38 -21.04 -8.45
CA SER A 77 -1.72 -21.79 -7.36
C SER A 77 -2.70 -22.51 -6.42
N GLY A 78 -3.95 -22.07 -6.36
CA GLY A 78 -4.96 -22.54 -5.39
C GLY A 78 -5.23 -24.05 -5.39
N HIS A 79 -4.87 -24.77 -6.46
CA HIS A 79 -5.11 -26.21 -6.57
C HIS A 79 -3.84 -27.08 -6.45
N ARG A 80 -2.65 -26.48 -6.35
CA ARG A 80 -1.39 -27.23 -6.55
C ARG A 80 -0.58 -27.50 -5.29
N PHE A 81 -0.65 -26.63 -4.29
CA PHE A 81 0.14 -26.74 -3.07
C PHE A 81 -0.76 -26.79 -1.84
N GLU A 82 -0.20 -27.24 -0.72
CA GLU A 82 -0.87 -27.16 0.57
C GLU A 82 -1.27 -25.71 0.86
N LEU A 83 -2.50 -25.52 1.34
CA LEU A 83 -3.09 -24.19 1.56
C LEU A 83 -2.19 -23.31 2.43
N ASN A 84 -1.67 -23.85 3.53
CA ASN A 84 -0.80 -23.13 4.46
C ASN A 84 0.50 -22.67 3.78
N PHE A 85 1.16 -23.54 3.01
CA PHE A 85 2.36 -23.19 2.27
C PHE A 85 2.09 -22.08 1.24
N ASN A 86 0.97 -22.16 0.52
CA ASN A 86 0.58 -21.13 -0.44
C ASN A 86 0.36 -19.77 0.24
N LEU A 87 -0.32 -19.74 1.38
CA LEU A 87 -0.56 -18.52 2.14
C LEU A 87 0.75 -17.91 2.65
N GLU A 88 1.61 -18.71 3.27
CA GLU A 88 2.92 -18.24 3.75
C GLU A 88 3.81 -17.73 2.61
N PHE A 89 3.89 -18.48 1.50
CA PHE A 89 4.69 -18.10 0.34
C PHE A 89 4.21 -16.78 -0.28
N THR A 90 2.89 -16.67 -0.51
CA THR A 90 2.30 -15.44 -1.06
C THR A 90 2.52 -14.27 -0.12
N GLU A 91 2.37 -14.46 1.18
CA GLU A 91 2.65 -13.43 2.19
C GLU A 91 4.10 -12.93 2.13
N ILE A 92 5.09 -13.82 2.07
CA ILE A 92 6.52 -13.42 1.95
C ILE A 92 6.77 -12.64 0.65
N CYS A 93 6.17 -13.08 -0.46
CA CYS A 93 6.30 -12.39 -1.75
C CYS A 93 5.71 -10.98 -1.70
N VAL A 94 4.46 -10.84 -1.22
CA VAL A 94 3.79 -9.53 -1.12
C VAL A 94 4.56 -8.59 -0.21
N ASN A 95 4.98 -9.06 0.96
CA ASN A 95 5.72 -8.24 1.90
C ASN A 95 7.06 -7.76 1.32
N THR A 96 7.75 -8.62 0.58
CA THR A 96 8.98 -8.22 -0.12
C THR A 96 8.69 -7.17 -1.20
N ILE A 97 7.65 -7.36 -2.01
CA ILE A 97 7.25 -6.41 -3.06
C ILE A 97 6.89 -5.05 -2.45
N LEU A 98 5.98 -5.02 -1.46
CA LEU A 98 5.54 -3.79 -0.82
C LEU A 98 6.71 -3.05 -0.16
N TYR A 99 7.55 -3.75 0.61
CA TYR A 99 8.70 -3.13 1.27
C TYR A 99 9.65 -2.48 0.25
N TRP A 100 9.92 -3.15 -0.86
CA TRP A 100 10.80 -2.58 -1.88
C TRP A 100 10.17 -1.40 -2.62
N VAL A 101 8.87 -1.47 -2.95
CA VAL A 101 8.16 -0.40 -3.64
C VAL A 101 8.06 0.86 -2.77
N PHE A 102 7.52 0.73 -1.56
CA PHE A 102 7.21 1.87 -0.69
C PHE A 102 8.40 2.35 0.15
N ALA A 103 9.21 1.43 0.70
CA ALA A 103 10.24 1.78 1.67
C ALA A 103 11.67 1.88 1.10
N ARG A 104 11.97 1.15 0.00
CA ARG A 104 13.33 1.18 -0.60
C ARG A 104 13.43 2.03 -1.85
N LYS A 105 12.50 1.86 -2.81
CA LYS A 105 12.48 2.67 -4.04
C LYS A 105 11.84 4.03 -3.79
N GLY A 106 10.68 4.08 -3.12
CA GLY A 106 9.97 5.34 -2.87
C GLY A 106 9.62 6.09 -4.15
N ASN A 107 9.54 5.39 -5.29
CA ASN A 107 9.26 5.98 -6.58
C ASN A 107 7.73 5.91 -6.85
N PRO A 108 7.07 7.06 -7.09
CA PRO A 108 5.63 7.14 -7.39
C PRO A 108 5.18 6.23 -8.54
N ASP A 109 5.97 6.11 -9.61
CA ASP A 109 5.61 5.33 -10.81
C ASP A 109 5.45 3.84 -10.50
N PHE A 110 6.28 3.29 -9.61
CA PHE A 110 6.17 1.91 -9.16
C PHE A 110 4.90 1.69 -8.33
N VAL A 111 4.50 2.67 -7.52
CA VAL A 111 3.27 2.59 -6.73
C VAL A 111 2.04 2.68 -7.63
N GLU A 112 2.04 3.60 -8.59
CA GLU A 112 0.95 3.72 -9.56
C GLU A 112 0.79 2.45 -10.38
N LEU A 113 1.90 1.86 -10.86
CA LEU A 113 1.86 0.61 -11.61
C LEU A 113 1.32 -0.56 -10.75
N LEU A 114 1.75 -0.66 -9.49
CA LEU A 114 1.23 -1.65 -8.55
C LEU A 114 -0.28 -1.51 -8.37
N LEU A 115 -0.77 -0.29 -8.15
CA LEU A 115 -2.20 -0.04 -7.98
C LEU A 115 -2.97 -0.32 -9.28
N LYS A 116 -2.48 0.11 -10.44
CA LYS A 116 -3.08 -0.18 -11.74
C LYS A 116 -3.25 -1.67 -11.98
N LYS A 117 -2.23 -2.48 -11.67
CA LYS A 117 -2.24 -3.94 -11.87
C LYS A 117 -3.10 -4.70 -10.87
N THR A 118 -3.32 -4.14 -9.69
CA THR A 118 -4.05 -4.80 -8.59
C THR A 118 -5.43 -4.18 -8.30
N LYS A 119 -5.82 -3.17 -9.07
CA LYS A 119 -7.00 -2.34 -8.84
C LYS A 119 -8.29 -3.16 -8.67
N ASP A 120 -8.48 -4.17 -9.50
CA ASP A 120 -9.69 -5.01 -9.50
C ASP A 120 -9.88 -5.82 -8.22
N TYR A 121 -8.80 -6.01 -7.44
CA TYR A 121 -8.85 -6.74 -6.17
C TYR A 121 -8.99 -5.81 -4.96
N VAL A 122 -8.84 -4.49 -5.11
CA VAL A 122 -8.82 -3.52 -4.00
C VAL A 122 -10.13 -3.48 -3.20
N GLN A 123 -11.26 -3.88 -3.80
CA GLN A 123 -12.55 -3.90 -3.10
C GLN A 123 -12.61 -4.99 -2.02
N ASP A 124 -11.99 -6.14 -2.27
CA ASP A 124 -11.95 -7.25 -1.34
C ASP A 124 -10.63 -7.22 -0.54
N ARG A 125 -10.68 -6.63 0.66
CA ARG A 125 -9.52 -6.57 1.58
C ARG A 125 -8.99 -7.96 1.97
N SER A 126 -9.79 -9.02 1.84
CA SER A 126 -9.38 -10.40 2.15
C SER A 126 -8.62 -11.07 1.01
N CYS A 127 -8.78 -10.57 -0.22
CA CYS A 127 -8.13 -11.11 -1.41
C CYS A 127 -6.60 -11.00 -1.33
N SER A 128 -5.88 -12.08 -1.67
CA SER A 128 -4.41 -12.14 -1.67
C SER A 128 -3.77 -11.20 -2.69
N LEU A 129 -4.53 -10.80 -3.71
CA LEU A 129 -4.11 -9.85 -4.75
C LEU A 129 -4.42 -8.39 -4.40
N ALA A 130 -5.14 -8.14 -3.31
CA ALA A 130 -5.41 -6.79 -2.80
C ALA A 130 -4.20 -6.25 -2.01
N LEU A 131 -3.06 -6.13 -2.69
CA LEU A 131 -1.75 -5.92 -2.06
C LEU A 131 -1.70 -4.69 -1.15
N ILE A 132 -2.38 -3.62 -1.54
CA ILE A 132 -2.36 -2.34 -0.80
C ILE A 132 -2.88 -2.45 0.63
N TRP A 133 -3.71 -3.46 0.93
CA TRP A 133 -4.27 -3.68 2.25
C TRP A 133 -3.39 -4.55 3.15
N ARG A 134 -2.35 -5.17 2.60
CA ARG A 134 -1.43 -6.02 3.36
C ARG A 134 -0.50 -5.15 4.18
N THR A 135 -0.32 -5.50 5.44
CA THR A 135 0.63 -4.82 6.33
C THR A 135 2.04 -5.32 6.05
N PHE A 136 3.05 -4.47 6.17
CA PHE A 136 4.43 -4.94 6.15
C PHE A 136 4.63 -5.94 7.28
N THR A 137 5.07 -7.15 6.94
CA THR A 137 5.61 -8.08 7.93
C THR A 137 7.13 -7.97 7.99
N PRO A 138 7.71 -8.04 9.20
CA PRO A 138 9.15 -8.14 9.37
C PRO A 138 9.66 -9.41 8.69
N VAL A 139 10.47 -9.27 7.64
CA VAL A 139 11.35 -10.36 7.19
C VAL A 139 12.45 -10.62 8.24
N TYR A 140 12.78 -9.59 9.03
CA TYR A 140 13.69 -9.66 10.16
C TYR A 140 13.03 -9.03 11.38
N CYS A 141 12.88 -9.79 12.46
CA CYS A 141 12.40 -9.29 13.73
C CYS A 141 13.58 -8.76 14.57
N PRO A 142 13.46 -7.58 15.21
CA PRO A 142 12.35 -6.64 15.14
C PRO A 142 12.44 -5.73 13.90
N SER A 143 11.36 -5.63 13.13
CA SER A 143 11.21 -4.54 12.15
C SER A 143 10.25 -3.50 12.72
N PRO A 144 10.62 -2.21 12.72
CA PRO A 144 9.72 -1.13 13.12
C PRO A 144 8.52 -0.96 12.16
N LEU A 145 8.46 -1.74 11.07
CA LEU A 145 7.40 -1.66 10.08
C LEU A 145 6.27 -2.69 10.31
N SER A 146 6.42 -3.58 11.27
CA SER A 146 5.46 -4.66 11.51
C SER A 146 4.04 -4.13 11.74
N GLY A 147 3.07 -4.63 10.97
CA GLY A 147 1.65 -4.29 11.13
C GLY A 147 1.24 -2.94 10.54
N ILE A 148 2.13 -2.25 9.82
CA ILE A 148 1.85 -0.95 9.19
C ILE A 148 1.34 -1.20 7.76
N THR A 149 0.25 -0.57 7.36
CA THR A 149 -0.21 -0.61 5.95
C THR A 149 0.62 0.35 5.09
N PRO A 150 0.70 0.14 3.77
CA PRO A 150 1.34 1.09 2.85
C PRO A 150 0.87 2.54 3.01
N LEU A 151 -0.45 2.77 3.19
CA LEU A 151 -0.99 4.12 3.44
C LEU A 151 -0.46 4.71 4.74
N LEU A 152 -0.44 3.94 5.83
CA LEU A 152 0.06 4.42 7.11
C LEU A 152 1.57 4.69 7.06
N TYR A 153 2.34 3.86 6.36
CA TYR A 153 3.77 4.10 6.15
C TYR A 153 4.04 5.39 5.36
N VAL A 154 3.28 5.62 4.29
CA VAL A 154 3.36 6.86 3.49
C VAL A 154 2.99 8.08 4.34
N ALA A 155 2.01 7.96 5.24
CA ALA A 155 1.65 9.01 6.19
C ALA A 155 2.75 9.29 7.23
N GLN A 156 3.40 8.25 7.77
CA GLN A 156 4.52 8.38 8.71
C GLN A 156 5.75 9.05 8.08
N THR A 157 5.99 8.77 6.80
CA THR A 157 7.12 9.28 6.03
C THR A 157 6.81 10.53 5.20
N ARG A 158 5.54 10.96 5.18
CA ARG A 158 5.02 12.17 4.50
C ARG A 158 5.39 12.26 3.03
N GLN A 159 5.42 11.12 2.34
CA GLN A 159 5.72 11.06 0.91
C GLN A 159 4.53 11.60 0.12
N SER A 160 4.46 12.92 -0.03
CA SER A 160 3.32 13.66 -0.61
C SER A 160 2.95 13.19 -2.01
N ASN A 161 3.94 12.94 -2.87
CA ASN A 161 3.75 12.42 -4.23
C ASN A 161 3.11 11.02 -4.25
N ILE A 162 3.56 10.11 -3.38
CA ILE A 162 2.98 8.77 -3.27
C ILE A 162 1.59 8.84 -2.61
N LEU A 163 1.44 9.67 -1.58
CA LEU A 163 0.15 9.87 -0.91
C LEU A 163 -0.91 10.31 -1.92
N LYS A 164 -0.60 11.30 -2.77
CA LYS A 164 -1.48 11.76 -3.83
C LYS A 164 -1.99 10.61 -4.70
N ILE A 165 -1.10 9.70 -5.14
CA ILE A 165 -1.48 8.52 -5.93
C ILE A 165 -2.43 7.62 -5.12
N LEU A 166 -2.10 7.30 -3.86
CA LEU A 166 -2.97 6.49 -3.00
C LEU A 166 -4.37 7.14 -2.85
N LEU A 167 -4.44 8.45 -2.71
CA LEU A 167 -5.70 9.18 -2.63
C LEU A 167 -6.43 9.21 -3.98
N GLN A 168 -5.73 9.30 -5.11
CA GLN A 168 -6.33 9.22 -6.44
C GLN A 168 -7.05 7.89 -6.68
N TYR A 169 -6.49 6.79 -6.17
CA TYR A 169 -7.12 5.46 -6.18
C TYR A 169 -8.19 5.27 -5.08
N GLY A 170 -8.45 6.28 -4.25
CA GLY A 170 -9.49 6.27 -3.23
C GLY A 170 -9.15 5.42 -2.00
N ILE A 171 -7.87 5.20 -1.71
CA ILE A 171 -7.44 4.30 -0.62
C ILE A 171 -7.82 4.89 0.75
N LEU A 172 -7.69 6.21 0.95
CA LEU A 172 -8.06 6.85 2.22
C LEU A 172 -9.57 6.87 2.44
N GLU A 173 -10.38 7.09 1.40
CA GLU A 173 -11.84 7.03 1.48
C GLU A 173 -12.35 5.64 1.85
N ARG A 174 -11.57 4.58 1.59
CA ARG A 174 -11.87 3.22 2.01
C ARG A 174 -11.42 2.91 3.43
N GLU A 175 -10.65 3.78 4.09
CA GLU A 175 -10.18 3.49 5.45
C GLU A 175 -11.30 3.54 6.48
N LYS A 176 -11.25 2.61 7.45
CA LYS A 176 -12.24 2.55 8.53
C LYS A 176 -12.18 3.78 9.44
N ASN A 177 -10.97 4.29 9.68
CA ASN A 177 -10.75 5.48 10.51
C ASN A 177 -9.75 6.42 9.83
N PRO A 178 -10.16 7.18 8.81
CA PRO A 178 -9.26 8.01 8.01
C PRO A 178 -8.57 9.11 8.81
N ILE A 179 -9.17 9.57 9.93
CA ILE A 179 -8.55 10.57 10.82
C ILE A 179 -7.21 10.08 11.39
N ASN A 180 -7.02 8.77 11.59
CA ASN A 180 -5.74 8.21 12.03
C ASN A 180 -4.59 8.52 11.07
N ILE A 181 -4.88 8.61 9.77
CA ILE A 181 -3.89 8.99 8.74
C ILE A 181 -3.52 10.47 8.89
N VAL A 182 -4.51 11.34 9.09
CA VAL A 182 -4.31 12.78 9.36
C VAL A 182 -3.49 12.99 10.64
N LEU A 183 -3.85 12.31 11.73
CA LEU A 183 -3.11 12.35 12.99
C LEU A 183 -1.67 11.85 12.82
N THR A 184 -1.46 10.81 12.02
CA THR A 184 -0.12 10.29 11.73
C THR A 184 0.73 11.32 10.99
N ILE A 185 0.18 11.95 9.94
CA ILE A 185 0.88 13.02 9.19
C ILE A 185 1.29 14.15 10.15
N LEU A 186 0.38 14.59 11.01
CA LEU A 186 0.57 15.71 11.92
C LEU A 186 1.50 15.43 13.11
N LEU A 187 1.39 14.24 13.71
CA LEU A 187 1.90 13.97 15.07
C LEU A 187 2.94 12.85 15.14
N TYR A 188 3.13 12.06 14.08
CA TYR A 188 4.11 10.97 14.10
C TYR A 188 5.54 11.54 14.08
N PRO A 189 6.41 11.18 15.03
CA PRO A 189 7.75 11.77 15.10
C PRO A 189 8.57 11.41 13.86
N SER A 190 9.23 12.40 13.28
CA SER A 190 10.31 12.15 12.32
C SER A 190 11.41 11.36 13.02
N ARG A 191 11.95 10.31 12.39
CA ARG A 191 13.05 9.54 12.97
C ARG A 191 14.23 10.48 13.18
N VAL A 192 14.47 10.83 14.45
CA VAL A 192 15.51 11.76 14.88
C VAL A 192 16.88 11.17 14.57
N ARG A 193 17.39 11.40 13.37
CA ARG A 193 18.82 11.52 13.12
C ARG A 193 19.03 12.98 12.83
N ILE A 194 19.75 13.68 13.71
CA ILE A 194 20.31 15.04 13.58
C ILE A 194 19.87 15.68 12.27
N MET A 195 18.66 16.21 12.27
CA MET A 195 18.13 16.81 11.06
C MET A 195 18.79 18.18 10.92
N VAL A 196 19.43 18.40 9.77
CA VAL A 196 19.86 19.74 9.40
C VAL A 196 18.60 20.59 9.20
N ASP A 197 18.65 21.90 9.49
CA ASP A 197 17.47 22.79 9.38
C ASP A 197 16.74 22.65 8.03
N HIS A 198 17.48 22.41 6.94
CA HIS A 198 16.91 22.12 5.62
C HIS A 198 15.99 20.90 5.60
N GLU A 199 16.40 19.77 6.21
CA GLU A 199 15.56 18.57 6.28
C GLU A 199 14.30 18.80 7.11
N LEU A 200 14.38 19.67 8.15
CA LEU A 200 13.21 20.01 8.96
C LEU A 200 12.20 20.83 8.16
N ILE A 201 12.67 21.80 7.38
CA ILE A 201 11.84 22.60 6.47
C ILE A 201 11.14 21.68 5.46
N ASP A 202 11.88 20.76 4.85
CA ASP A 202 11.33 19.81 3.88
C ASP A 202 10.22 18.95 4.50
N ILE A 203 10.42 18.44 5.73
CA ILE A 203 9.39 17.66 6.44
C ILE A 203 8.13 18.49 6.73
N GLN A 204 8.28 19.76 7.11
CA GLN A 204 7.14 20.63 7.36
C GLN A 204 6.35 20.90 6.08
N GLU A 205 7.02 21.18 4.97
CA GLU A 205 6.37 21.39 3.66
C GLU A 205 5.68 20.12 3.15
N ASP A 206 6.30 18.96 3.31
CA ASP A 206 5.69 17.68 2.99
C ASP A 206 4.47 17.38 3.87
N ALA A 207 4.54 17.68 5.17
CA ALA A 207 3.41 17.53 6.09
C ALA A 207 2.24 18.44 5.66
N LYS A 208 2.51 19.69 5.30
CA LYS A 208 1.50 20.66 4.82
C LYS A 208 0.83 20.14 3.56
N THR A 209 1.63 19.69 2.59
CA THR A 209 1.14 19.13 1.33
C THR A 209 0.28 17.89 1.57
N CYS A 210 0.73 16.97 2.43
CA CYS A 210 -0.04 15.77 2.78
C CYS A 210 -1.38 16.12 3.44
N LEU A 211 -1.39 17.09 4.36
CA LEU A 211 -2.61 17.52 5.05
C LEU A 211 -3.62 18.17 4.08
N MET A 212 -3.13 19.03 3.18
CA MET A 212 -3.95 19.60 2.11
C MET A 212 -4.51 18.52 1.17
N LEU A 213 -3.74 17.48 0.86
CA LEU A 213 -4.21 16.36 0.06
C LEU A 213 -5.34 15.58 0.78
N CYS A 214 -5.18 15.30 2.08
CA CYS A 214 -6.23 14.65 2.88
C CYS A 214 -7.52 15.49 2.93
N SER A 215 -7.43 16.81 3.10
CA SER A 215 -8.59 17.69 3.15
C SER A 215 -9.36 17.76 1.83
N ARG A 216 -8.73 17.37 0.71
CA ARG A 216 -9.39 17.30 -0.61
C ARG A 216 -10.23 16.05 -0.83
N VAL A 217 -10.08 14.99 -0.03
CA VAL A 217 -10.85 13.74 -0.15
C VAL A 217 -11.76 13.45 1.04
N LEU A 218 -11.44 13.96 2.24
CA LEU A 218 -12.26 13.77 3.43
C LEU A 218 -13.42 14.78 3.48
N SER A 219 -14.62 14.33 3.85
CA SER A 219 -15.77 15.22 4.08
C SER A 219 -15.58 16.08 5.31
N THR A 220 -15.07 15.47 6.37
CA THR A 220 -14.85 16.13 7.66
C THR A 220 -13.50 15.74 8.25
N ILE A 221 -12.86 16.68 8.95
CA ILE A 221 -11.66 16.46 9.77
C ILE A 221 -11.98 16.96 11.18
N SER A 222 -11.96 16.05 12.16
CA SER A 222 -12.29 16.35 13.55
C SER A 222 -11.17 17.14 14.24
N VAL A 223 -11.32 18.47 14.29
CA VAL A 223 -10.41 19.37 15.04
C VAL A 223 -10.36 18.96 16.52
N ARG A 224 -11.50 18.61 17.12
CA ARG A 224 -11.58 18.15 18.51
C ARG A 224 -10.69 16.92 18.78
N GLU A 225 -10.63 15.98 17.84
CA GLU A 225 -9.79 14.78 18.00
C GLU A 225 -8.30 15.12 17.90
N ILE A 226 -7.92 16.03 17.00
CA ILE A 226 -6.56 16.55 16.91
C ILE A 226 -6.18 17.26 18.23
N GLU A 227 -7.02 18.19 18.71
CA GLU A 227 -6.81 18.91 19.97
C GLU A 227 -6.70 17.96 21.18
N THR A 228 -7.49 16.88 21.19
CA THR A 228 -7.40 15.83 22.23
C THR A 228 -6.03 15.14 22.20
N GLN A 229 -5.46 14.86 21.03
CA GLN A 229 -4.10 14.30 20.96
C GLN A 229 -3.04 15.31 21.40
N LEU A 230 -3.24 16.60 21.10
CA LEU A 230 -2.33 17.67 21.54
C LEU A 230 -2.37 17.86 23.06
N SER A 231 -3.54 17.79 23.69
CA SER A 231 -3.68 17.88 25.15
C SER A 231 -3.06 16.69 25.89
N LEU A 232 -2.95 15.54 25.23
CA LEU A 232 -2.18 14.37 25.69
C LEU A 232 -0.65 14.53 25.54
N GLY A 233 -0.17 15.71 25.14
CA GLY A 233 1.26 16.05 25.07
C GLY A 233 1.94 15.73 23.74
N ARG A 234 1.19 15.32 22.72
CA ARG A 234 1.74 15.20 21.35
C ARG A 234 2.04 16.61 20.82
N ARG A 235 3.14 16.76 20.07
CA ARG A 235 3.49 18.02 19.42
C ARG A 235 3.26 17.91 17.92
N PRO A 236 2.54 18.86 17.30
CA PRO A 236 2.33 18.85 15.87
C PRO A 236 3.62 19.29 15.17
N ILE A 237 3.89 18.69 14.01
CA ILE A 237 5.03 19.07 13.17
C ILE A 237 4.85 20.47 12.59
N ILE A 238 3.61 20.84 12.28
CA ILE A 238 3.20 22.16 11.80
C ILE A 238 2.55 22.90 12.97
N GLN A 239 3.16 24.00 13.42
CA GLN A 239 2.63 24.74 14.58
C GLN A 239 1.23 25.32 14.30
N ASN A 240 1.03 25.91 13.12
CA ASN A 240 -0.23 26.48 12.65
C ASN A 240 -1.03 25.49 11.78
N TRP A 241 -1.06 24.20 12.16
CA TRP A 241 -1.70 23.13 11.39
C TRP A 241 -3.16 23.41 10.99
N LEU A 242 -3.89 24.19 11.78
CA LEU A 242 -5.29 24.51 11.52
C LEU A 242 -5.46 25.34 10.23
N ASP A 243 -4.48 26.16 9.85
CA ASP A 243 -4.50 26.99 8.63
C ASP A 243 -4.51 26.13 7.34
N TYR A 244 -4.05 24.88 7.45
CA TYR A 244 -3.96 23.94 6.33
C TYR A 244 -5.19 23.03 6.21
N ILE A 245 -6.19 23.22 7.08
CA ILE A 245 -7.49 22.57 6.98
C ILE A 245 -8.51 23.64 6.62
N PRO A 246 -9.17 23.55 5.44
CA PRO A 246 -10.22 24.50 5.08
C PRO A 246 -11.31 24.54 6.17
N PRO A 247 -11.79 25.73 6.60
CA PRO A 247 -12.80 25.87 7.65
C PRO A 247 -14.03 24.99 7.44
N THR A 248 -14.43 24.81 6.19
CA THR A 248 -15.57 23.99 5.77
C THR A 248 -15.36 22.48 5.91
N ARG A 249 -14.17 22.01 6.33
CA ARG A 249 -13.92 20.60 6.69
C ARG A 249 -14.15 20.30 8.16
N TYR A 250 -14.21 21.32 9.02
CA TYR A 250 -14.46 21.13 10.46
C TYR A 250 -15.61 21.98 10.99
N LYS A 251 -16.16 22.88 10.17
CA LYS A 251 -17.43 23.58 10.41
C LYS A 251 -18.47 23.04 9.45
N ASP A 252 -19.65 22.72 9.97
CA ASP A 252 -20.81 22.25 9.19
C ASP A 252 -21.69 23.46 8.81
N PRO A 253 -22.23 23.58 7.58
CA PRO A 253 -22.10 22.65 6.45
C PRO A 253 -20.78 22.75 5.68
N CYS A 254 -20.33 21.61 5.16
CA CYS A 254 -19.31 21.57 4.13
C CYS A 254 -19.80 22.30 2.85
N GLU A 255 -18.89 22.94 2.10
CA GLU A 255 -19.28 23.61 0.86
C GLU A 255 -19.83 22.63 -0.17
N LEU A 256 -20.90 23.05 -0.86
CA LEU A 256 -21.61 22.23 -1.85
C LEU A 256 -20.65 21.67 -2.92
N VAL A 257 -19.66 22.46 -3.36
CA VAL A 257 -18.67 22.04 -4.37
C VAL A 257 -17.90 20.80 -3.90
N HIS A 258 -17.54 20.72 -2.63
CA HIS A 258 -16.82 19.56 -2.09
C HIS A 258 -17.74 18.39 -1.78
N LEU A 259 -18.96 18.65 -1.33
CA LEU A 259 -19.99 17.60 -1.24
C LEU A 259 -20.22 16.93 -2.61
N CYS A 260 -20.29 17.71 -3.68
CA CYS A 260 -20.36 17.20 -5.06
C CYS A 260 -19.11 16.39 -5.43
N ARG A 261 -17.90 16.88 -5.13
CA ARG A 261 -16.65 16.13 -5.35
C ARG A 261 -16.70 14.75 -4.68
N ILE A 262 -17.01 14.73 -3.38
CA ILE A 262 -17.05 13.49 -2.60
C ILE A 262 -18.10 12.54 -3.15
N THR A 263 -19.27 13.04 -3.49
CA THR A 263 -20.36 12.22 -4.04
C THR A 263 -19.94 11.56 -5.35
N ILE A 264 -19.37 12.32 -6.29
CA ILE A 264 -18.89 11.80 -7.58
C ILE A 264 -17.76 10.79 -7.37
N ARG A 265 -16.77 11.12 -6.54
CA ARG A 265 -15.65 10.22 -6.24
C ARG A 265 -16.12 8.93 -5.57
N THR A 266 -17.06 9.00 -4.64
CA THR A 266 -17.64 7.84 -3.95
C THR A 266 -18.36 6.94 -4.94
N GLN A 267 -19.13 7.51 -5.88
CA GLN A 267 -19.79 6.73 -6.93
C GLN A 267 -18.76 6.05 -7.86
N LEU A 268 -17.72 6.76 -8.28
CA LEU A 268 -16.65 6.16 -9.08
C LEU A 268 -15.89 5.07 -8.30
N LEU A 269 -15.65 5.29 -7.01
CA LEU A 269 -14.97 4.34 -6.13
C LEU A 269 -15.77 3.05 -5.95
N ALA A 270 -17.09 3.16 -5.73
CA ALA A 270 -18.00 2.02 -5.60
C ALA A 270 -17.99 1.13 -6.86
N ASN A 271 -17.85 1.74 -8.03
CA ASN A 271 -17.78 1.04 -9.32
C ASN A 271 -16.36 0.66 -9.75
N ASN A 272 -15.36 0.78 -8.85
CA ASN A 272 -13.94 0.56 -9.16
C ASN A 272 -13.43 1.38 -10.37
N MET A 273 -13.91 2.61 -10.52
CA MET A 273 -13.59 3.46 -11.67
C MET A 273 -12.46 4.46 -11.37
N LEU A 274 -12.19 4.83 -10.11
CA LEU A 274 -11.08 5.73 -9.78
C LEU A 274 -9.68 5.16 -10.11
N PRO A 275 -8.69 5.99 -10.49
CA PRO A 275 -8.84 7.38 -10.92
C PRO A 275 -9.36 7.50 -12.36
N ASN A 276 -9.07 6.52 -13.23
CA ASN A 276 -9.29 6.59 -14.68
C ASN A 276 -10.70 7.01 -15.12
N GLY A 277 -11.73 6.57 -14.39
CA GLY A 277 -13.12 6.89 -14.68
C GLY A 277 -13.47 8.37 -14.55
N ILE A 278 -12.67 9.16 -13.80
CA ILE A 278 -12.83 10.62 -13.77
C ILE A 278 -12.69 11.21 -15.18
N PHE A 279 -11.72 10.71 -15.95
CA PHE A 279 -11.43 11.20 -17.29
C PHE A 279 -12.43 10.71 -18.35
N SER A 280 -13.28 9.73 -18.00
CA SER A 280 -14.42 9.31 -18.83
C SER A 280 -15.68 10.13 -18.59
N LEU A 281 -15.71 11.00 -17.58
CA LEU A 281 -16.85 11.88 -17.31
C LEU A 281 -16.93 12.98 -18.37
N LEU A 282 -18.15 13.21 -18.90
CA LEU A 282 -18.47 14.29 -19.83
C LEU A 282 -18.56 15.65 -19.12
N ILE A 283 -17.48 16.06 -18.46
CA ILE A 283 -17.35 17.32 -17.73
C ILE A 283 -16.07 18.04 -18.16
N PRO A 284 -15.98 19.38 -18.00
CA PRO A 284 -14.77 20.13 -18.32
C PRO A 284 -13.50 19.58 -17.64
N THR A 285 -12.36 19.63 -18.34
CA THR A 285 -11.05 19.16 -17.83
C THR A 285 -10.68 19.76 -16.48
N ARG A 286 -11.03 21.04 -16.24
CA ARG A 286 -10.82 21.68 -14.94
C ARG A 286 -11.52 20.95 -13.79
N LEU A 287 -12.74 20.44 -14.03
CA LEU A 287 -13.46 19.64 -13.04
C LEU A 287 -12.87 18.23 -12.93
N GLN A 288 -12.40 17.63 -14.03
CA GLN A 288 -11.68 16.35 -13.98
C GLN A 288 -10.41 16.47 -13.10
N ASN A 289 -9.60 17.51 -13.31
CA ASN A 289 -8.42 17.81 -12.50
C ASN A 289 -8.78 18.03 -11.03
N PHE A 290 -9.82 18.82 -10.78
CA PHE A 290 -10.35 19.05 -9.44
C PHE A 290 -10.76 17.74 -8.74
N LEU A 291 -11.44 16.83 -9.44
CA LEU A 291 -11.82 15.50 -8.91
C LEU A 291 -10.60 14.59 -8.71
N ASN A 292 -9.59 14.67 -9.59
CA ASN A 292 -8.40 13.82 -9.58
C ASN A 292 -7.26 14.35 -8.69
N LEU A 293 -7.53 15.33 -7.83
CA LEU A 293 -6.53 15.90 -6.93
C LEU A 293 -5.37 16.63 -7.64
N GLU A 294 -5.58 17.04 -8.88
CA GLU A 294 -4.66 17.91 -9.64
C GLU A 294 -4.93 19.39 -9.32
N SER A 295 -3.92 20.24 -9.52
CA SER A 295 -4.02 21.69 -9.33
C SER A 295 -4.76 22.38 -10.48
#